data_AF-W2JYC4-F1
#
_entry.id   AF-W2JYC4-F1
#
_cell.length_a   1.000
_cell.length_b   1.000
_cell.length_c   1.000
_cell.angle_alpha   90.00
_cell.angle_beta   90.00
_cell.angle_gamma   90.00
#
_symmetry.space_group_name_H-M   'P 1'
#
loop_
_entity.id
_entity.type
_entity.pdbx_description
1 polymer ?
#
loop_
_entity_poly.entity_id
_entity_poly.type
_entity_poly.pdbx_seq_one_letter_code
_entity_poly.pdbx_strand_id
1 'polypeptide(L)'
;AVILPPTMSAPSSAARSALFTLEDAKIAFNIFCCICGIGSLGMPSNYARAGWGYATVALLFMAFSNIYSTVLLSKVLMVAPSSVKTYGDLGEWVAGKWGRFFVVVSHMGVCLLAPCAFLVLGGTLLDVLFPDSFSQTAWIIFMAVMVIPVALIPTLKESAGMAVAGCLGTIIADIIGVAILLYEERGHPTPPTPDVTLHQVLTTFGNLSLAYAAAIVIPDLQRQHSQPERMPRVIIVSLGLASAFFLAIAIIGYVAGGC
;
A
#
# COMPACT_ATOMS: atom_id res chain seq x y z
N ALA A 1 19.87 54.05 -45.45
CA ALA A 1 18.48 54.30 -45.00
C ALA A 1 17.75 52.97 -44.96
N VAL A 2 17.69 52.34 -43.78
CA VAL A 2 16.46 52.03 -43.02
C VAL A 2 15.59 50.96 -43.69
N ILE A 3 15.69 49.71 -43.21
CA ILE A 3 14.56 48.77 -43.15
C ILE A 3 14.65 48.03 -41.80
N LEU A 4 13.54 48.08 -41.06
CA LEU A 4 13.28 47.63 -39.68
C LEU A 4 13.70 46.18 -39.32
N PRO A 5 13.90 45.87 -38.03
CA PRO A 5 13.97 44.48 -37.54
C PRO A 5 12.57 43.83 -37.48
N PRO A 6 12.44 42.52 -37.74
CA PRO A 6 11.22 41.79 -37.46
C PRO A 6 11.05 41.59 -35.95
N THR A 7 9.98 42.21 -35.44
CA THR A 7 9.23 41.94 -34.22
C THR A 7 9.63 40.70 -33.41
N MET A 8 10.02 40.94 -32.15
CA MET A 8 10.03 39.96 -31.07
C MET A 8 8.62 39.36 -30.90
N SER A 9 8.44 38.10 -31.27
CA SER A 9 7.28 37.31 -30.81
C SER A 9 7.60 36.79 -29.41
N ALA A 10 6.91 37.35 -28.41
CA ALA A 10 6.87 36.82 -27.05
C ALA A 10 6.44 35.33 -27.05
N PRO A 11 7.03 34.47 -26.21
CA PRO A 11 6.45 33.16 -25.97
C PRO A 11 5.19 33.32 -25.11
N SER A 12 4.04 33.46 -25.77
CA SER A 12 2.73 33.33 -25.14
C SER A 12 2.37 31.86 -25.01
N SER A 13 2.65 31.29 -23.85
CA SER A 13 1.69 30.50 -23.06
C SER A 13 2.47 29.72 -22.03
N ALA A 14 2.52 30.25 -20.82
CA ALA A 14 2.66 29.41 -19.64
C ALA A 14 1.45 28.46 -19.64
N ALA A 15 1.59 27.32 -20.31
CA ALA A 15 0.70 26.20 -20.17
C ALA A 15 0.72 25.85 -18.68
N ARG A 16 -0.37 26.14 -17.97
CA ARG A 16 -0.58 25.66 -16.61
C ARG A 16 -0.34 24.16 -16.65
N SER A 17 0.82 23.72 -16.18
CA SER A 17 1.13 22.31 -16.05
C SER A 17 0.03 21.75 -15.16
N ALA A 18 -0.85 20.91 -15.71
CA ALA A 18 -1.96 20.34 -14.95
C ALA A 18 -1.41 19.79 -13.64
N LEU A 19 -1.95 20.21 -12.50
CA LEU A 19 -1.40 19.85 -11.18
C LEU A 19 -1.47 18.33 -10.92
N PHE A 20 -2.36 17.63 -11.63
CA PHE A 20 -2.55 16.19 -11.58
C PHE A 20 -3.07 15.70 -12.95
N THR A 21 -2.34 14.81 -13.62
CA THR A 21 -2.77 14.22 -14.91
C THR A 21 -3.59 12.94 -14.71
N LEU A 22 -4.26 12.46 -15.76
CA LEU A 22 -4.90 11.14 -15.73
C LEU A 22 -3.90 9.99 -15.56
N GLU A 23 -2.64 10.19 -15.98
CA GLU A 23 -1.56 9.22 -15.74
C GLU A 23 -1.17 9.20 -14.26
N ASP A 24 -1.01 10.38 -13.66
CA ASP A 24 -0.74 10.57 -12.23
C ASP A 24 -1.84 9.89 -11.38
N ALA A 25 -3.11 10.03 -11.80
CA ALA A 25 -4.26 9.39 -11.16
C ALA A 25 -4.23 7.86 -11.25
N LYS A 26 -3.85 7.30 -12.41
CA LYS A 26 -3.72 5.84 -12.59
C LYS A 26 -2.61 5.26 -11.72
N ILE A 27 -1.47 5.95 -11.63
CA ILE A 27 -0.35 5.52 -10.80
C ILE A 27 -0.72 5.67 -9.31
N ALA A 28 -1.33 6.79 -8.91
CA ALA A 28 -1.83 6.97 -7.55
C ALA A 28 -2.80 5.85 -7.14
N PHE A 29 -3.72 5.49 -8.05
CA PHE A 29 -4.67 4.42 -7.82
C PHE A 29 -3.98 3.06 -7.69
N ASN A 30 -2.98 2.76 -8.52
CA ASN A 30 -2.21 1.52 -8.41
C ASN A 30 -1.47 1.43 -7.06
N ILE A 31 -0.82 2.52 -6.63
CA ILE A 31 -0.17 2.59 -5.30
C ILE A 31 -1.20 2.36 -4.19
N PHE A 32 -2.37 2.99 -4.29
CA PHE A 32 -3.47 2.80 -3.36
C PHE A 32 -3.95 1.33 -3.32
N CYS A 33 -4.12 0.69 -4.49
CA CYS A 33 -4.51 -0.72 -4.58
C CYS A 33 -3.50 -1.65 -3.91
N CYS A 34 -2.20 -1.40 -4.09
CA CYS A 34 -1.15 -2.21 -3.46
C CYS A 34 -1.22 -2.15 -1.93
N ILE A 35 -1.57 -1.00 -1.37
CA ILE A 35 -1.62 -0.77 0.07
C ILE A 35 -2.93 -1.28 0.66
N CYS A 36 -4.06 -1.00 0.00
CA CYS A 36 -5.39 -1.24 0.54
C CYS A 36 -5.64 -2.68 0.99
N GLY A 37 -5.04 -3.69 0.35
CA GLY A 37 -5.28 -5.10 0.70
C GLY A 37 -4.91 -5.46 2.14
N ILE A 38 -3.62 -5.46 2.47
CA ILE A 38 -3.12 -5.96 3.77
C ILE A 38 -3.60 -5.08 4.93
N GLY A 39 -3.58 -3.76 4.72
CA GLY A 39 -3.83 -2.81 5.79
C GLY A 39 -5.28 -2.80 6.24
N SER A 40 -6.23 -2.66 5.31
CA SER A 40 -7.65 -2.44 5.62
C SER A 40 -8.26 -3.60 6.41
N LEU A 41 -8.11 -4.83 5.92
CA LEU A 41 -8.67 -6.05 6.51
C LEU A 41 -8.11 -6.31 7.92
N GLY A 42 -6.87 -5.90 8.17
CA GLY A 42 -6.23 -6.03 9.48
C GLY A 42 -6.49 -4.88 10.46
N MET A 43 -6.99 -3.72 9.99
CA MET A 43 -7.11 -2.51 10.83
C MET A 43 -7.99 -2.73 12.07
N PRO A 44 -9.22 -3.29 11.97
CA PRO A 44 -10.06 -3.48 13.15
C PRO A 44 -9.39 -4.38 14.20
N SER A 45 -8.82 -5.51 13.78
CA SER A 45 -8.12 -6.44 14.67
C SER A 45 -6.86 -5.82 15.32
N ASN A 46 -6.12 -5.01 14.57
CA ASN A 46 -4.95 -4.29 15.09
C ASN A 46 -5.32 -3.28 16.19
N TYR A 47 -6.44 -2.57 16.01
CA TYR A 47 -6.96 -1.61 16.97
C TYR A 47 -7.61 -2.28 18.19
N ALA A 48 -8.29 -3.41 17.99
CA ALA A 48 -8.80 -4.26 19.08
C ALA A 48 -7.66 -4.80 19.96
N ARG A 49 -6.51 -5.16 19.38
CA ARG A 49 -5.37 -5.74 20.11
C ARG A 49 -4.49 -4.72 20.84
N ALA A 50 -4.13 -3.61 20.17
CA ALA A 50 -3.22 -2.61 20.73
C ALA A 50 -3.94 -1.46 21.43
N GLY A 51 -5.27 -1.38 21.29
CA GLY A 51 -6.08 -0.26 21.73
C GLY A 51 -5.92 0.99 20.87
N TRP A 52 -6.91 1.88 21.00
CA TRP A 52 -7.02 3.10 20.20
C TRP A 52 -5.75 3.97 20.19
N GLY A 53 -5.17 4.20 21.37
CA GLY A 53 -4.02 5.10 21.53
C GLY A 53 -2.78 4.58 20.82
N TYR A 54 -2.30 3.39 21.19
CA TYR A 54 -1.08 2.81 20.63
C TYR A 54 -1.23 2.48 19.15
N ALA A 55 -2.38 1.95 18.72
CA ALA A 55 -2.63 1.66 17.31
C ALA A 55 -2.61 2.92 16.43
N THR A 56 -3.21 4.02 16.90
CA THR A 56 -3.21 5.30 16.16
C THR A 56 -1.80 5.91 16.09
N VAL A 57 -1.04 5.89 17.19
CA VAL A 57 0.35 6.36 17.19
C VAL A 57 1.20 5.52 16.23
N ALA A 58 1.05 4.19 16.26
CA ALA A 58 1.75 3.30 15.34
C ALA A 58 1.35 3.56 13.87
N LEU A 59 0.06 3.76 13.59
CA LEU A 59 -0.43 4.05 12.24
C LEU A 59 0.12 5.37 11.71
N LEU A 60 0.07 6.44 12.50
CA LEU A 60 0.60 7.75 12.11
C LEU A 60 2.12 7.72 11.92
N PHE A 61 2.83 7.04 12.82
CA PHE A 61 4.28 6.87 12.71
C PHE A 61 4.65 6.10 11.43
N MET A 62 3.96 5.00 11.14
CA MET A 62 4.19 4.20 9.94
C MET A 62 3.81 4.95 8.67
N ALA A 63 2.68 5.66 8.66
CA ALA A 63 2.26 6.49 7.54
C ALA A 63 3.31 7.57 7.23
N PHE A 64 3.71 8.34 8.25
CA PHE A 64 4.72 9.39 8.08
C PHE A 64 6.05 8.83 7.60
N SER A 65 6.55 7.78 8.27
CA SER A 65 7.83 7.15 7.94
C SER A 65 7.86 6.57 6.53
N ASN A 66 6.77 5.91 6.10
CA ASN A 66 6.69 5.34 4.76
C ASN A 66 6.51 6.40 3.69
N ILE A 67 5.66 7.42 3.90
CA ILE A 67 5.53 8.55 2.98
C ILE A 67 6.88 9.24 2.80
N TYR A 68 7.57 9.55 3.90
CA TYR A 68 8.89 10.17 3.86
C TYR A 68 9.90 9.31 3.11
N SER A 69 9.98 8.02 3.44
CA SER A 69 10.94 7.09 2.82
C SER A 69 10.68 6.89 1.34
N THR A 70 9.42 6.77 0.92
CA THR A 70 9.06 6.62 -0.51
C THR A 70 9.26 7.89 -1.31
N VAL A 71 9.00 9.06 -0.73
CA VAL A 71 9.32 10.36 -1.35
C VAL A 71 10.83 10.53 -1.52
N LEU A 72 11.63 10.18 -0.50
CA LEU A 72 13.08 10.19 -0.63
C LEU A 72 13.56 9.21 -1.70
N LEU A 73 13.06 7.98 -1.69
CA LEU A 73 13.37 6.97 -2.70
C LEU A 73 13.11 7.49 -4.12
N SER A 74 11.94 8.10 -4.34
CA SER A 74 11.59 8.72 -5.62
C SER A 74 12.56 9.83 -6.01
N LYS A 75 12.96 10.69 -5.07
CA LYS A 75 13.94 11.75 -5.29
C LYS A 75 15.33 11.22 -5.62
N VAL A 76 15.81 10.20 -4.91
CA VAL A 76 17.12 9.59 -5.18
C VAL A 76 17.11 8.93 -6.55
N LEU A 77 16.01 8.27 -6.92
CA LEU A 77 15.85 7.65 -8.24
C LEU A 77 15.85 8.68 -9.38
N MET A 78 15.44 9.93 -9.13
CA MET A 78 15.55 11.01 -10.13
C MET A 78 16.98 11.53 -10.34
N VAL A 79 17.82 11.43 -9.32
CA VAL A 79 19.24 11.86 -9.39
C VAL A 79 20.14 10.73 -9.89
N ALA A 80 19.68 9.48 -9.78
CA ALA A 80 20.43 8.31 -10.19
C ALA A 80 20.69 8.30 -11.71
N PRO A 81 21.87 7.82 -12.15
CA PRO A 81 22.18 7.69 -13.57
C PRO A 81 21.26 6.67 -14.24
N SER A 82 21.08 6.79 -15.56
CA SER A 82 20.19 5.93 -16.36
C SER A 82 20.55 4.42 -16.37
N SER A 83 21.72 4.07 -15.83
CA SER A 83 22.13 2.69 -15.57
C SER A 83 21.40 2.05 -14.37
N VAL A 84 20.92 2.85 -13.42
CA VAL A 84 20.20 2.39 -12.23
C VAL A 84 18.72 2.25 -12.54
N LYS A 85 18.25 1.01 -12.68
CA LYS A 85 16.86 0.73 -13.08
C LYS A 85 16.04 0.07 -11.99
N THR A 86 16.66 -0.75 -11.15
CA THR A 86 15.97 -1.49 -10.09
C THR A 86 16.28 -0.92 -8.71
N TYR A 87 15.44 -1.25 -7.72
CA TYR A 87 15.70 -0.85 -6.33
C TYR A 87 17.05 -1.38 -5.83
N GLY A 88 17.42 -2.60 -6.23
CA GLY A 88 18.72 -3.20 -5.90
C GLY A 88 19.90 -2.45 -6.50
N ASP A 89 19.80 -2.01 -7.75
CA ASP A 89 20.86 -1.19 -8.40
C ASP A 89 21.00 0.17 -7.73
N LEU A 90 19.89 0.73 -7.23
CA LEU A 90 19.93 1.98 -6.45
C LEU A 90 20.67 1.78 -5.13
N GLY A 91 20.41 0.66 -4.45
CA GLY A 91 21.17 0.25 -3.26
C GLY A 91 22.66 0.09 -3.55
N GLU A 92 23.02 -0.46 -4.71
CA GLU A 92 24.41 -0.57 -5.15
C GLU A 92 25.06 0.79 -5.40
N TRP A 93 24.33 1.71 -6.02
CA TRP A 93 24.83 3.05 -6.34
C TRP A 93 25.07 3.89 -5.07
N VAL A 94 24.19 3.80 -4.07
CA VAL A 94 24.30 4.60 -2.84
C VAL A 94 25.29 4.01 -1.85
N ALA A 95 25.28 2.69 -1.64
CA ALA A 95 26.01 2.02 -0.55
C ALA A 95 26.89 0.83 -1.02
N GLY A 96 27.15 0.72 -2.32
CA GLY A 96 27.98 -0.31 -2.91
C GLY A 96 27.38 -1.72 -2.80
N LYS A 97 28.23 -2.75 -2.89
CA LYS A 97 27.82 -4.16 -2.91
C LYS A 97 26.99 -4.58 -1.69
N TRP A 98 27.30 -4.02 -0.52
CA TRP A 98 26.53 -4.26 0.71
C TRP A 98 25.11 -3.67 0.62
N GLY A 99 24.99 -2.46 0.07
CA GLY A 99 23.69 -1.84 -0.20
C GLY A 99 22.82 -2.69 -1.12
N ARG A 100 23.40 -3.20 -2.23
CA ARG A 100 22.71 -4.14 -3.12
C ARG A 100 22.23 -5.38 -2.37
N PHE A 101 23.10 -5.99 -1.57
CA PHE A 101 22.77 -7.20 -0.82
C PHE A 101 21.58 -6.97 0.13
N PHE A 102 21.64 -5.94 0.98
CA PHE A 102 20.55 -5.66 1.93
C PHE A 102 19.24 -5.32 1.23
N VAL A 103 19.26 -4.53 0.15
CA VAL A 103 18.06 -4.17 -0.60
C VAL A 103 17.46 -5.39 -1.29
N VAL A 104 18.26 -6.23 -1.95
CA VAL A 104 17.76 -7.42 -2.64
C VAL A 104 17.20 -8.43 -1.66
N VAL A 105 17.89 -8.69 -0.54
CA VAL A 105 17.41 -9.63 0.49
C VAL A 105 16.11 -9.15 1.12
N SER A 106 16.02 -7.88 1.51
CA SER A 106 14.80 -7.32 2.08
C SER A 106 13.65 -7.29 1.08
N HIS A 107 13.91 -6.93 -0.19
CA HIS A 107 12.91 -6.95 -1.25
C HIS A 107 12.41 -8.38 -1.54
N MET A 108 13.31 -9.36 -1.66
CA MET A 108 12.92 -10.77 -1.79
C MET A 108 12.10 -11.25 -0.59
N GLY A 109 12.49 -10.84 0.62
CA GLY A 109 11.75 -11.13 1.84
C GLY A 109 10.31 -10.63 1.77
N VAL A 110 10.09 -9.36 1.41
CA VAL A 110 8.74 -8.80 1.27
C VAL A 110 7.94 -9.50 0.17
N CYS A 111 8.56 -9.75 -1.00
CA CYS A 111 7.88 -10.41 -2.13
C CYS A 111 7.49 -11.86 -1.83
N LEU A 112 8.17 -12.55 -0.91
CA LEU A 112 7.81 -13.91 -0.50
C LEU A 112 6.85 -13.93 0.68
N LEU A 113 7.14 -13.13 1.72
CA LEU A 113 6.37 -13.13 2.97
C LEU A 113 5.00 -12.46 2.82
N ALA A 114 4.86 -11.44 1.97
CA ALA A 114 3.57 -10.78 1.78
C ALA A 114 2.52 -11.73 1.16
N PRO A 115 2.79 -12.45 0.05
CA PRO A 115 1.88 -13.49 -0.43
C PRO A 115 1.61 -14.59 0.59
N CYS A 116 2.61 -15.04 1.35
CA CYS A 116 2.41 -16.01 2.41
C CYS A 116 1.42 -15.51 3.47
N ALA A 117 1.54 -14.26 3.92
CA ALA A 117 0.61 -13.65 4.86
C ALA A 117 -0.82 -13.58 4.29
N PHE A 118 -0.98 -13.22 3.00
CA PHE A 118 -2.28 -13.23 2.33
C PHE A 118 -2.88 -14.63 2.21
N LEU A 119 -2.07 -15.65 1.90
CA LEU A 119 -2.55 -17.03 1.80
C LEU A 119 -3.03 -17.55 3.14
N VAL A 120 -2.31 -17.26 4.23
CA VAL A 120 -2.72 -17.63 5.59
C VAL A 120 -4.00 -16.89 5.97
N LEU A 121 -4.06 -15.58 5.75
CA LEU A 121 -5.26 -14.77 6.03
C LEU A 121 -6.48 -15.29 5.25
N GLY A 122 -6.33 -15.51 3.94
CA GLY A 122 -7.40 -16.05 3.10
C GLY A 122 -7.84 -17.45 3.53
N GLY A 123 -6.89 -18.30 3.93
CA GLY A 123 -7.18 -19.62 4.49
C GLY A 123 -8.00 -19.56 5.78
N THR A 124 -7.64 -18.67 6.71
CA THR A 124 -8.41 -18.45 7.94
C THR A 124 -9.82 -17.93 7.66
N LEU A 125 -9.97 -17.00 6.71
CA LEU A 125 -11.28 -16.46 6.34
C LEU A 125 -12.19 -17.53 5.71
N LEU A 126 -11.65 -18.40 4.84
CA LEU A 126 -12.40 -19.49 4.22
C LEU A 126 -12.81 -20.58 5.22
N ASP A 127 -11.94 -20.86 6.20
CA ASP A 127 -12.22 -21.79 7.30
C ASP A 127 -13.40 -21.30 8.16
N VAL A 128 -13.46 -19.99 8.43
CA VAL A 128 -14.59 -19.37 9.14
C VAL A 128 -15.86 -19.33 8.29
N LEU A 129 -15.75 -19.11 6.98
CA LEU A 129 -16.90 -19.01 6.07
C LEU A 129 -17.53 -20.39 5.77
N PHE A 130 -16.73 -21.44 5.71
CA PHE A 130 -17.15 -22.82 5.46
C PHE A 130 -16.69 -23.73 6.59
N PRO A 131 -17.30 -23.60 7.78
CA PRO A 131 -16.92 -24.42 8.93
C PRO A 131 -17.08 -25.91 8.61
N ASP A 132 -16.19 -26.74 9.17
CA ASP A 132 -16.17 -28.21 9.05
C ASP A 132 -16.05 -28.79 7.63
N SER A 133 -15.80 -27.98 6.60
CA SER A 133 -15.70 -28.46 5.21
C SER A 133 -14.31 -29.03 4.89
N PHE A 134 -13.25 -28.27 5.20
CA PHE A 134 -11.86 -28.64 4.97
C PHE A 134 -10.97 -28.01 6.05
N SER A 135 -9.78 -28.56 6.28
CA SER A 135 -8.81 -27.94 7.20
C SER A 135 -8.25 -26.64 6.63
N GLN A 136 -7.88 -25.69 7.50
CA GLN A 136 -7.23 -24.44 7.14
C GLN A 136 -6.05 -24.64 6.16
N THR A 137 -5.22 -25.68 6.36
CA THR A 137 -4.10 -25.99 5.47
C THR A 137 -4.56 -26.33 4.04
N ALA A 138 -5.67 -27.06 3.88
CA ALA A 138 -6.22 -27.37 2.57
C ALA A 138 -6.73 -26.11 1.85
N TRP A 139 -7.37 -25.20 2.59
CA TRP A 139 -7.78 -23.90 2.06
C TRP A 139 -6.60 -23.03 1.62
N ILE A 140 -5.50 -23.02 2.39
CA ILE A 140 -4.26 -22.32 2.03
C ILE A 140 -3.68 -22.89 0.73
N ILE A 141 -3.61 -24.22 0.60
CA ILE A 141 -3.09 -24.88 -0.61
C ILE A 141 -3.98 -24.55 -1.82
N PHE A 142 -5.29 -24.60 -1.66
CA PHE A 142 -6.25 -24.25 -2.71
C PHE A 142 -6.05 -22.80 -3.20
N MET A 143 -5.94 -21.85 -2.27
CA MET A 143 -5.65 -20.45 -2.58
C MET A 143 -4.30 -20.28 -3.29
N ALA A 144 -3.26 -21.00 -2.84
CA ALA A 144 -1.95 -20.96 -3.46
C ALA A 144 -2.01 -21.42 -4.93
N VAL A 145 -2.69 -22.53 -5.21
CA VAL A 145 -2.88 -23.06 -6.57
C VAL A 145 -3.61 -22.06 -7.47
N MET A 146 -4.64 -21.38 -6.95
CA MET A 146 -5.37 -20.36 -7.71
C MET A 146 -4.55 -19.10 -8.00
N VAL A 147 -3.60 -18.74 -7.13
CA VAL A 147 -2.75 -17.55 -7.29
C VAL A 147 -1.56 -17.79 -8.22
N ILE A 148 -1.05 -19.02 -8.35
CA ILE A 148 0.07 -19.38 -9.25
C ILE A 148 -0.09 -18.81 -10.69
N PRO A 149 -1.21 -19.00 -11.41
CA PRO A 149 -1.35 -18.47 -12.76
C PRO A 149 -1.30 -16.94 -12.81
N VAL A 150 -1.77 -16.26 -11.76
CA VAL A 150 -1.72 -14.80 -11.65
C VAL A 150 -0.32 -14.31 -11.33
N ALA A 151 0.41 -15.04 -10.47
CA ALA A 151 1.80 -14.72 -10.11
C ALA A 151 2.79 -14.91 -11.28
N LEU A 152 2.42 -15.72 -12.29
CA LEU A 152 3.22 -15.96 -13.49
C LEU A 152 3.07 -14.86 -14.55
N ILE A 153 2.15 -13.90 -14.38
CA ILE A 153 1.97 -12.78 -15.31
C ILE A 153 3.19 -11.84 -15.20
N PRO A 154 4.02 -11.71 -16.26
CA PRO A 154 5.33 -11.08 -16.14
C PRO A 154 5.29 -9.55 -16.22
N THR A 155 4.13 -8.94 -16.51
CA THR A 155 4.04 -7.50 -16.78
C THR A 155 3.15 -6.75 -15.77
N LEU A 156 3.69 -5.65 -15.22
CA LEU A 156 2.95 -4.74 -14.32
C LEU A 156 1.74 -4.08 -14.99
N LYS A 157 1.75 -3.98 -16.33
CA LYS A 157 0.63 -3.42 -17.09
C LYS A 157 -0.55 -4.39 -17.15
N GLU A 158 -0.29 -5.68 -17.29
CA GLU A 158 -1.32 -6.72 -17.24
C GLU A 158 -1.79 -6.96 -15.80
N SER A 159 -0.89 -6.88 -14.80
CA SER A 159 -1.26 -7.06 -13.40
C SER A 159 -1.99 -5.86 -12.78
N ALA A 160 -1.88 -4.66 -13.35
CA ALA A 160 -2.62 -3.48 -12.89
C ALA A 160 -4.14 -3.71 -12.89
N GLY A 161 -4.68 -4.43 -13.89
CA GLY A 161 -6.10 -4.80 -13.92
C GLY A 161 -6.51 -5.71 -12.76
N MET A 162 -5.64 -6.68 -12.42
CA MET A 162 -5.85 -7.56 -11.28
C MET A 162 -5.74 -6.82 -9.94
N ALA A 163 -4.82 -5.86 -9.82
CA ALA A 163 -4.70 -5.01 -8.64
C ALA A 163 -5.96 -4.15 -8.43
N VAL A 164 -6.54 -3.60 -9.52
CA VAL A 164 -7.81 -2.87 -9.47
C VAL A 164 -8.94 -3.80 -9.04
N ALA A 165 -9.06 -4.98 -9.65
CA ALA A 165 -10.10 -5.94 -9.29
C ALA A 165 -10.00 -6.38 -7.82
N GLY A 166 -8.78 -6.67 -7.35
CA GLY A 166 -8.50 -7.00 -5.96
C GLY A 166 -8.88 -5.86 -5.01
N CYS A 167 -8.49 -4.62 -5.33
CA CYS A 167 -8.81 -3.45 -4.52
C CYS A 167 -10.32 -3.18 -4.45
N LEU A 168 -11.05 -3.31 -5.57
CA LEU A 168 -12.51 -3.22 -5.57
C LEU A 168 -13.13 -4.32 -4.71
N GLY A 169 -12.63 -5.56 -4.81
CA GLY A 169 -13.03 -6.66 -3.96
C GLY A 169 -12.83 -6.36 -2.47
N THR A 170 -11.66 -5.82 -2.09
CA THR A 170 -11.36 -5.41 -0.73
C THR A 170 -12.28 -4.29 -0.25
N ILE A 171 -12.48 -3.23 -1.05
CA ILE A 171 -13.39 -2.13 -0.67
C ILE A 171 -14.82 -2.63 -0.48
N ILE A 172 -15.31 -3.51 -1.35
CA ILE A 172 -16.64 -4.12 -1.20
C ILE A 172 -16.71 -4.96 0.08
N ALA A 173 -15.68 -5.77 0.34
CA ALA A 173 -15.57 -6.57 1.56
C ALA A 173 -15.53 -5.69 2.82
N ASP A 174 -14.79 -4.57 2.80
CA ASP A 174 -14.72 -3.61 3.90
C ASP A 174 -16.09 -2.97 4.16
N ILE A 175 -16.80 -2.53 3.10
CA ILE A 175 -18.14 -1.95 3.23
C ILE A 175 -19.13 -2.96 3.82
N ILE A 176 -19.14 -4.19 3.32
CA ILE A 176 -20.02 -5.25 3.82
C ILE A 176 -19.66 -5.61 5.26
N GLY A 177 -18.38 -5.82 5.56
CA GLY A 177 -17.89 -6.17 6.89
C GLY A 177 -18.22 -5.11 7.92
N VAL A 178 -17.97 -3.83 7.59
CA VAL A 178 -18.34 -2.69 8.44
C VAL A 178 -19.86 -2.59 8.63
N ALA A 179 -20.65 -2.80 7.57
CA ALA A 179 -22.11 -2.73 7.67
C ALA A 179 -22.70 -3.84 8.56
N ILE A 180 -22.20 -5.07 8.44
CA ILE A 180 -22.60 -6.20 9.29
C ILE A 180 -22.19 -5.92 10.73
N LEU A 181 -20.94 -5.51 10.96
CA LEU A 181 -20.43 -5.21 12.29
C LEU A 181 -21.23 -4.08 12.98
N LEU A 182 -21.57 -3.01 12.26
CA LEU A 182 -22.44 -1.94 12.75
C LEU A 182 -23.90 -2.36 12.98
N TYR A 183 -24.33 -3.48 12.41
CA TYR A 183 -25.69 -4.01 12.58
C TYR A 183 -25.76 -4.99 13.75
N GLU A 184 -24.81 -5.91 13.87
CA GLU A 184 -24.75 -6.92 14.93
C GLU A 184 -24.45 -6.30 16.29
N GLU A 185 -23.55 -5.31 16.36
CA GLU A 185 -23.17 -4.66 17.61
C GLU A 185 -24.17 -3.57 18.09
N ARG A 186 -25.35 -3.48 17.46
CA ARG A 186 -26.37 -2.51 17.88
C ARG A 186 -26.93 -2.86 19.25
N GLY A 187 -26.51 -2.10 20.26
CA GLY A 187 -27.01 -2.22 21.63
C GLY A 187 -26.15 -3.10 22.53
N HIS A 188 -24.96 -3.49 22.09
CA HIS A 188 -23.96 -4.08 22.98
C HIS A 188 -23.40 -3.02 23.95
N PRO A 189 -23.11 -3.39 25.22
CA PRO A 189 -22.50 -2.48 26.18
C PRO A 189 -21.13 -2.02 25.68
N THR A 190 -20.64 -0.90 26.22
CA THR A 190 -19.34 -0.36 25.81
C THR A 190 -18.28 -1.46 25.88
N PRO A 191 -17.54 -1.68 24.78
CA PRO A 191 -16.61 -2.78 24.69
C PRO A 191 -15.53 -2.71 25.78
N PRO A 192 -15.08 -3.86 26.31
CA PRO A 192 -14.06 -3.90 27.35
C PRO A 192 -12.78 -3.21 26.88
N THR A 193 -12.06 -2.57 27.81
CA THR A 193 -10.76 -2.00 27.48
C THR A 193 -9.80 -3.12 27.08
N PRO A 194 -9.03 -2.95 26.00
CA PRO A 194 -8.13 -4.00 25.55
C PRO A 194 -7.05 -4.22 26.60
N ASP A 195 -6.77 -5.49 26.91
CA ASP A 195 -5.62 -5.87 27.73
C ASP A 195 -4.35 -5.69 26.90
N VAL A 196 -3.85 -4.45 26.84
CA VAL A 196 -2.71 -4.09 25.99
C VAL A 196 -1.44 -4.72 26.54
N THR A 197 -0.99 -5.80 25.91
CA THR A 197 0.31 -6.40 26.16
C THR A 197 1.35 -5.85 25.18
N LEU A 198 2.62 -5.82 25.60
CA LEU A 198 3.74 -5.42 24.73
C LEU A 198 3.80 -6.30 23.45
N HIS A 199 3.45 -7.58 23.57
CA HIS A 199 3.38 -8.49 22.44
C HIS A 199 2.32 -8.07 21.40
N GLN A 200 1.13 -7.66 21.83
CA GLN A 200 0.08 -7.18 20.91
C GLN A 200 0.46 -5.86 20.24
N VAL A 201 1.07 -4.93 20.97
CA VAL A 201 1.55 -3.67 20.40
C VAL A 201 2.61 -3.92 19.32
N LEU A 202 3.59 -4.78 19.59
CA LEU A 202 4.62 -5.16 18.61
C LEU A 202 4.01 -5.88 17.40
N THR A 203 3.03 -6.75 17.63
CA THR A 203 2.29 -7.44 16.54
C THR A 203 1.57 -6.44 15.65
N THR A 204 0.84 -5.48 16.24
CA THR A 204 0.17 -4.41 15.50
C THR A 204 1.16 -3.57 14.72
N PHE A 205 2.31 -3.24 15.30
CA PHE A 205 3.37 -2.51 14.59
C PHE A 205 3.91 -3.29 13.39
N GLY A 206 4.13 -4.60 13.52
CA GLY A 206 4.54 -5.48 12.42
C GLY A 206 3.49 -5.54 11.30
N ASN A 207 2.22 -5.69 11.65
CA ASN A 207 1.11 -5.71 10.69
C ASN A 207 1.00 -4.37 9.93
N LEU A 208 1.14 -3.24 10.64
CA LEU A 208 1.15 -1.91 10.04
C LEU A 208 2.39 -1.70 9.16
N SER A 209 3.54 -2.24 9.54
CA SER A 209 4.76 -2.19 8.71
C SER A 209 4.55 -2.90 7.39
N LEU A 210 3.87 -4.05 7.40
CA LEU A 210 3.55 -4.80 6.20
C LEU A 210 2.50 -4.08 5.35
N ALA A 211 1.50 -3.46 5.99
CA ALA A 211 0.45 -2.69 5.31
C ALA A 211 1.01 -1.51 4.50
N TYR A 212 2.03 -0.83 5.01
CA TYR A 212 2.65 0.33 4.33
C TYR A 212 3.83 -0.03 3.41
N ALA A 213 4.02 -1.31 3.06
CA ALA A 213 5.14 -1.79 2.24
C ALA A 213 5.07 -1.38 0.74
N ALA A 214 4.71 -0.14 0.44
CA ALA A 214 4.57 0.40 -0.91
C ALA A 214 5.90 0.75 -1.58
N ALA A 215 6.99 0.87 -0.82
CA ALA A 215 8.27 1.35 -1.34
C ALA A 215 8.87 0.46 -2.44
N ILE A 216 8.55 -0.84 -2.42
CA ILE A 216 9.09 -1.79 -3.39
C ILE A 216 8.57 -1.57 -4.82
N VAL A 217 7.34 -1.05 -4.98
CA VAL A 217 6.73 -0.83 -6.31
C VAL A 217 7.05 0.54 -6.89
N ILE A 218 7.53 1.48 -6.07
CA ILE A 218 7.79 2.86 -6.49
C ILE A 218 8.78 2.95 -7.66
N PRO A 219 9.94 2.24 -7.67
CA PRO A 219 10.88 2.35 -8.78
C PRO A 219 10.28 1.90 -10.11
N ASP A 220 9.51 0.81 -10.11
CA ASP A 220 8.87 0.30 -11.31
C ASP A 220 7.75 1.22 -11.83
N LEU A 221 6.94 1.77 -10.91
CA LEU A 221 5.90 2.74 -11.25
C LEU A 221 6.49 4.05 -11.77
N GLN A 222 7.57 4.53 -11.16
CA GLN A 222 8.24 5.76 -11.58
C GLN A 222 8.85 5.62 -12.97
N ARG A 223 9.35 4.44 -13.33
CA ARG A 223 9.89 4.15 -14.66
C ARG A 223 8.80 4.11 -15.75
N GLN A 224 7.57 3.74 -15.39
CA GLN A 224 6.44 3.76 -16.31
C GLN A 224 5.82 5.15 -16.48
N HIS A 225 6.20 6.10 -15.61
CA HIS A 225 5.67 7.45 -15.64
C HIS A 225 6.41 8.31 -16.67
N SER A 226 5.66 8.98 -17.55
CA SER A 226 6.15 9.94 -18.54
C SER A 226 6.84 11.15 -17.91
N GLN A 227 6.50 11.51 -16.66
CA GLN A 227 7.04 12.67 -15.93
C GLN A 227 7.41 12.28 -14.49
N PRO A 228 8.59 11.65 -14.27
CA PRO A 228 8.99 11.16 -12.96
C PRO A 228 9.13 12.25 -11.89
N GLU A 229 9.32 13.51 -12.29
CA GLU A 229 9.36 14.68 -11.40
C GLU A 229 8.09 14.86 -10.56
N ARG A 230 6.96 14.31 -11.01
CA ARG A 230 5.67 14.40 -10.32
C ARG A 230 5.46 13.29 -9.31
N MET A 231 6.22 12.19 -9.37
CA MET A 231 6.05 11.02 -8.50
C MET A 231 6.02 11.35 -7.01
N PRO A 232 6.88 12.25 -6.47
CA PRO A 232 6.80 12.62 -5.05
C PRO A 232 5.42 13.13 -4.63
N ARG A 233 4.75 13.92 -5.48
CA ARG A 233 3.39 14.43 -5.18
C ARG A 233 2.35 13.32 -5.26
N VAL A 234 2.46 12.45 -6.26
CA VAL A 234 1.58 11.28 -6.46
C VAL A 234 1.65 10.34 -5.25
N ILE A 235 2.87 10.10 -4.75
CA ILE A 235 3.11 9.27 -3.55
C ILE A 235 2.46 9.87 -2.32
N ILE A 236 2.67 11.18 -2.06
CA ILE A 236 2.08 11.86 -0.90
C ILE A 236 0.55 11.78 -0.94
N VAL A 237 -0.06 12.03 -2.10
CA VAL A 237 -1.52 11.98 -2.27
C VAL A 237 -2.04 10.55 -2.10
N SER A 238 -1.43 9.56 -2.74
CA SER A 238 -1.90 8.17 -2.70
C SER A 238 -1.73 7.50 -1.33
N LEU A 239 -0.54 7.60 -0.71
CA LEU A 239 -0.32 7.07 0.64
C LEU A 239 -1.10 7.86 1.69
N GLY A 240 -1.25 9.18 1.52
CA GLY A 240 -2.09 10.00 2.40
C GLY A 240 -3.56 9.58 2.35
N LEU A 241 -4.09 9.36 1.15
CA LEU A 241 -5.45 8.85 0.95
C LEU A 241 -5.63 7.44 1.53
N ALA A 242 -4.66 6.54 1.31
CA ALA A 242 -4.67 5.20 1.90
C ALA A 242 -4.65 5.27 3.43
N SER A 243 -3.84 6.16 4.02
CA SER A 243 -3.77 6.35 5.47
C SER A 243 -5.10 6.86 6.03
N ALA A 244 -5.76 7.80 5.34
CA ALA A 244 -7.08 8.30 5.71
C ALA A 244 -8.15 7.21 5.63
N PHE A 245 -8.11 6.37 4.58
CA PHE A 245 -9.00 5.22 4.43
C PHE A 245 -8.80 4.19 5.56
N PHE A 246 -7.56 3.86 5.89
CA PHE A 246 -7.24 2.99 7.01
C PHE A 246 -7.71 3.53 8.35
N LEU A 247 -7.50 4.82 8.59
CA LEU A 247 -7.97 5.47 9.81
C LEU A 247 -9.50 5.44 9.90
N ALA A 248 -10.21 5.65 8.79
CA ALA A 248 -11.67 5.59 8.77
C ALA A 248 -12.19 4.19 9.12
N ILE A 249 -11.64 3.14 8.50
CA ILE A 249 -12.01 1.74 8.81
C ILE A 249 -11.65 1.40 10.26
N ALA A 250 -10.48 1.82 10.73
CA ALA A 250 -10.04 1.59 12.10
C ALA A 250 -10.98 2.24 13.12
N ILE A 251 -11.37 3.50 12.91
CA ILE A 251 -12.31 4.21 13.77
C ILE A 251 -13.65 3.47 13.81
N ILE A 252 -14.20 3.14 12.64
CA ILE A 252 -15.52 2.51 12.58
C ILE A 252 -15.48 1.12 13.23
N GLY A 253 -14.48 0.30 12.91
CA GLY A 253 -14.31 -1.03 13.49
C GLY A 253 -14.12 -0.98 15.01
N TYR A 254 -13.30 -0.06 15.51
CA TYR A 254 -13.04 0.07 16.95
C TYR A 254 -14.25 0.60 17.73
N VAL A 255 -14.99 1.57 17.17
CA VAL A 255 -16.18 2.14 17.82
C VAL A 255 -17.31 1.11 17.88
N ALA A 256 -17.48 0.34 16.81
CA ALA A 256 -18.64 -0.52 16.68
C ALA A 256 -18.45 -1.88 17.35
N GLY A 257 -17.29 -2.54 17.20
CA GLY A 257 -17.06 -3.87 17.76
C GLY A 257 -15.89 -3.89 18.71
N GLY A 258 -15.70 -2.83 19.52
CA GLY A 258 -14.48 -2.64 20.27
C GLY A 258 -14.01 -3.93 20.99
N CYS A 259 -12.70 -4.14 20.93
CA CYS A 259 -11.90 -5.16 21.59
C CYS A 259 -12.56 -6.55 21.78
#